data_AF-A0A2S9F979-F1
#
_entry.id   AF-A0A2S9F979-F1
#
_cell.length_a   1.000
_cell.length_b   1.000
_cell.length_c   1.000
_cell.angle_alpha   90.00
_cell.angle_beta   90.00
_cell.angle_gamma   90.00
#
_symmetry.space_group_name_H-M   'P 1'
#
loop_
_entity.id
_entity.type
_entity.pdbx_description
1 polymer ?
#
loop_
_entity_poly.entity_id
_entity_poly.type
_entity_poly.pdbx_seq_one_letter_code
_entity_poly.pdbx_strand_id
1 'polypeptide(L)'
;MARPTTAVDAVAERYLEVSAALDPCAATESGIAGHDDEITDYSPDGVAARADAARTALRELDAAEPADATDVVTVAAMRERLGVLVDMHDAGLDLGELNVIASPLQTMRDVFDLMATDTEDDWATFGRRLSQIPQRVAGYADALRAGASAGRAPAARQVRRGIQQAGQNANL
;
A
#
# COMPACT_ATOMS: atom_id res chain seq x y z
N MET A 1 32.11 -14.23 5.15
CA MET A 1 31.10 -15.29 4.89
C MET A 1 29.74 -14.63 5.07
N ALA A 2 28.78 -14.84 4.18
CA ALA A 2 27.44 -14.24 4.32
C ALA A 2 26.68 -14.89 5.49
N ARG A 3 25.82 -14.12 6.18
CA ARG A 3 24.92 -14.64 7.23
C ARG A 3 23.95 -15.64 6.59
N PRO A 4 23.81 -16.88 7.11
CA PRO A 4 22.80 -17.81 6.62
C PRO A 4 21.39 -17.25 6.82
N THR A 5 20.49 -17.48 5.87
CA THR A 5 19.08 -17.11 5.99
C THR A 5 18.42 -17.84 7.16
N THR A 6 17.72 -17.09 8.02
CA THR A 6 17.02 -17.63 9.19
C THR A 6 15.53 -17.83 8.93
N ALA A 7 14.82 -18.41 9.91
CA ALA A 7 13.37 -18.50 9.85
C ALA A 7 12.70 -17.11 9.90
N VAL A 8 13.29 -16.16 10.65
CA VAL A 8 12.82 -14.77 10.71
C VAL A 8 12.99 -14.08 9.35
N ASP A 9 14.14 -14.26 8.69
CA ASP A 9 14.33 -13.73 7.33
C ASP A 9 13.29 -14.29 6.36
N ALA A 10 13.01 -15.60 6.43
CA ALA A 10 12.03 -16.23 5.55
C ALA A 10 10.60 -15.69 5.74
N VAL A 11 10.23 -15.28 6.95
CA VAL A 11 8.94 -14.60 7.22
C VAL A 11 8.97 -13.18 6.65
N ALA A 12 10.07 -12.45 6.85
CA ALA A 12 10.23 -11.08 6.34
C ALA A 12 10.16 -11.03 4.81
N GLU A 13 10.89 -11.91 4.11
CA GLU A 13 10.90 -12.00 2.65
C GLU A 13 9.51 -12.37 2.10
N ARG A 14 8.83 -13.36 2.71
CA ARG A 14 7.47 -13.73 2.29
C ARG A 14 6.49 -12.58 2.48
N TYR A 15 6.58 -11.87 3.61
CA TYR A 15 5.73 -10.71 3.83
C TYR A 15 6.03 -9.58 2.85
N LEU A 16 7.30 -9.36 2.49
CA LEU A 16 7.69 -8.38 1.47
C LEU A 16 7.06 -8.70 0.12
N GLU A 17 7.14 -9.95 -0.34
CA GLU A 17 6.52 -10.41 -1.59
C GLU A 17 5.00 -10.18 -1.57
N VAL A 18 4.33 -10.57 -0.48
CA VAL A 18 2.87 -10.37 -0.33
C VAL A 18 2.52 -8.89 -0.27
N SER A 19 3.29 -8.08 0.45
CA SER A 19 3.08 -6.64 0.56
C SER A 19 3.24 -5.95 -0.79
N ALA A 20 4.24 -6.34 -1.59
CA ALA A 20 4.45 -5.77 -2.91
C ALA A 20 3.29 -6.10 -3.87
N ALA A 21 2.77 -7.33 -3.81
CA ALA A 21 1.62 -7.74 -4.61
C ALA A 21 0.30 -7.04 -4.17
N LEU A 22 0.14 -6.77 -2.87
CA LEU A 22 -1.05 -6.07 -2.35
C LEU A 22 -0.97 -4.55 -2.48
N ASP A 23 0.23 -3.99 -2.56
CA ASP A 23 0.48 -2.56 -2.76
C ASP A 23 1.46 -2.27 -3.92
N PRO A 24 1.04 -2.52 -5.17
CA PRO A 24 1.85 -2.23 -6.37
C PRO A 24 2.41 -0.81 -6.47
N CYS A 25 1.68 0.20 -5.97
CA CYS A 25 2.19 1.58 -5.93
C CYS A 25 3.39 1.68 -4.98
N ALA A 26 3.27 1.17 -3.76
CA ALA A 26 4.39 1.14 -2.81
C ALA A 26 5.55 0.25 -3.28
N ALA A 27 5.26 -0.82 -4.04
CA ALA A 27 6.28 -1.66 -4.67
C ALA A 27 7.13 -0.84 -5.66
N THR A 28 6.50 -0.09 -6.57
CA THR A 28 7.22 0.82 -7.48
C THR A 28 7.99 1.90 -6.73
N GLU A 29 7.40 2.54 -5.70
CA GLU A 29 8.10 3.52 -4.86
C GLU A 29 9.34 2.95 -4.16
N SER A 30 9.31 1.66 -3.83
CA SER A 30 10.42 0.93 -3.19
C SER A 30 11.43 0.34 -4.18
N GLY A 31 11.20 0.49 -5.49
CA GLY A 31 12.03 -0.11 -6.54
C GLY A 31 11.87 -1.63 -6.69
N ILE A 32 10.76 -2.20 -6.20
CA ILE A 32 10.43 -3.63 -6.35
C ILE A 32 9.73 -3.82 -7.71
N ALA A 33 10.43 -4.49 -8.63
CA ALA A 33 9.94 -4.74 -9.97
C ALA A 33 8.86 -5.83 -10.03
N GLY A 34 8.08 -5.84 -11.11
CA GLY A 34 7.13 -6.92 -11.42
C GLY A 34 5.66 -6.58 -11.13
N HIS A 35 5.39 -5.38 -10.62
CA HIS A 35 4.04 -4.85 -10.34
C HIS A 35 3.76 -3.55 -11.09
N ASP A 36 4.62 -3.20 -12.05
CA ASP A 36 4.68 -1.89 -12.71
C ASP A 36 3.48 -1.59 -13.62
N ASP A 37 2.67 -2.59 -13.95
CA ASP A 37 1.42 -2.43 -14.69
C ASP A 37 0.15 -2.45 -13.80
N GLU A 38 0.32 -2.47 -12.48
CA GLU A 38 -0.78 -2.56 -11.51
C GLU A 38 -0.94 -1.28 -10.67
N ILE A 39 -2.16 -0.97 -10.26
CA ILE A 39 -2.45 0.08 -9.26
C ILE A 39 -3.00 -0.58 -8.00
N THR A 40 -2.55 -0.10 -6.83
CA THR A 40 -2.99 -0.56 -5.52
C THR A 40 -4.51 -0.51 -5.36
N ASP A 41 -5.07 -1.56 -4.73
CA ASP A 41 -6.48 -1.62 -4.38
C ASP A 41 -6.77 -0.85 -3.08
N TYR A 42 -7.42 0.30 -3.21
CA TYR A 42 -7.83 1.14 -2.09
C TYR A 42 -9.30 0.95 -1.69
N SER A 43 -9.96 -0.10 -2.18
CA SER A 43 -11.29 -0.51 -1.72
C SER A 43 -11.26 -1.06 -0.29
N PRO A 44 -12.43 -1.22 0.37
CA PRO A 44 -12.48 -1.89 1.67
C PRO A 44 -11.81 -3.26 1.69
N ASP A 45 -11.97 -4.04 0.62
CA ASP A 45 -11.36 -5.37 0.50
C ASP A 45 -9.83 -5.29 0.37
N GLY A 46 -9.33 -4.35 -0.42
CA GLY A 46 -7.88 -4.13 -0.59
C GLY A 46 -7.19 -3.63 0.69
N VAL A 47 -7.88 -2.79 1.46
CA VAL A 47 -7.41 -2.33 2.79
C VAL A 47 -7.42 -3.50 3.79
N ALA A 48 -8.50 -4.30 3.83
CA ALA A 48 -8.59 -5.47 4.69
C ALA A 48 -7.54 -6.55 4.36
N ALA A 49 -7.29 -6.80 3.07
CA ALA A 49 -6.28 -7.75 2.62
C ALA A 49 -4.87 -7.41 3.12
N ARG A 50 -4.49 -6.12 3.12
CA ARG A 50 -3.21 -5.65 3.67
C ARG A 50 -3.13 -5.87 5.18
N ALA A 51 -4.21 -5.58 5.92
CA ALA A 51 -4.27 -5.86 7.35
C ALA A 51 -4.17 -7.37 7.66
N ASP A 52 -4.84 -8.22 6.88
CA ASP A 52 -4.80 -9.67 7.05
C ASP A 52 -3.42 -10.28 6.73
N ALA A 53 -2.73 -9.74 5.72
CA ALA A 53 -1.35 -10.09 5.44
C ALA A 53 -0.43 -9.73 6.63
N ALA A 54 -0.58 -8.54 7.20
CA ALA A 54 0.18 -8.11 8.38
C ALA A 54 -0.10 -9.00 9.60
N ARG A 55 -1.37 -9.33 9.88
CA ARG A 55 -1.74 -10.28 10.95
C ARG A 55 -1.14 -11.66 10.73
N THR A 56 -1.08 -12.12 9.47
CA THR A 56 -0.49 -13.42 9.13
C THR A 56 1.01 -13.43 9.38
N ALA A 57 1.72 -12.41 8.91
CA ALA A 57 3.16 -12.28 9.16
C ALA A 57 3.49 -12.17 10.66
N LEU A 58 2.69 -11.44 11.44
CA LEU A 58 2.86 -11.37 12.90
C LEU A 58 2.73 -12.76 13.57
N ARG A 59 1.74 -13.57 13.16
CA ARG A 59 1.58 -14.95 13.67
C ARG A 59 2.74 -15.85 13.28
N GLU A 60 3.24 -15.73 12.05
CA GLU A 60 4.42 -16.49 11.60
C GLU A 60 5.67 -16.08 12.38
N LEU A 61 5.84 -14.78 12.64
CA LEU A 61 6.93 -14.21 13.41
C LEU A 61 6.88 -14.63 14.89
N ASP A 62 5.68 -14.76 15.48
CA ASP A 62 5.49 -15.31 16.82
C ASP A 62 5.96 -16.77 16.94
N ALA A 63 5.96 -17.53 15.84
CA ALA A 63 6.41 -18.92 15.80
C ALA A 63 7.91 -19.08 15.46
N ALA A 64 8.58 -17.99 15.07
CA ALA A 64 9.99 -17.99 14.68
C ALA A 64 10.89 -17.56 15.85
N GLU A 65 11.86 -18.41 16.21
CA GLU A 65 12.86 -18.09 17.22
C GLU A 65 14.02 -17.28 16.60
N PRO A 66 14.39 -16.11 17.14
CA PRO A 66 15.53 -15.33 16.66
C PRO A 66 16.85 -16.11 16.81
N ALA A 67 17.58 -16.28 15.71
CA ALA A 67 18.84 -17.02 15.73
C ALA A 67 20.06 -16.16 16.12
N ASP A 68 19.97 -14.84 15.97
CA ASP A 68 21.03 -13.89 16.31
C ASP A 68 20.52 -12.46 16.57
N ALA A 69 21.44 -11.51 16.77
CA ALA A 69 21.12 -10.12 17.05
C ALA A 69 20.42 -9.39 15.89
N THR A 70 20.64 -9.82 14.64
CA THR A 70 19.96 -9.26 13.48
C THR A 70 18.49 -9.68 13.51
N ASP A 71 18.20 -10.96 13.76
CA ASP A 71 16.82 -11.44 13.89
C ASP A 71 16.07 -10.72 15.01
N VAL A 72 16.72 -10.45 16.15
CA VAL A 72 16.10 -9.70 17.26
C VAL A 72 15.66 -8.30 16.81
N VAL A 73 16.47 -7.61 16.00
CA VAL A 73 16.12 -6.30 15.44
C VAL A 73 15.00 -6.43 14.42
N THR A 74 15.09 -7.40 13.49
CA THR A 74 14.05 -7.64 12.48
C THR A 74 12.70 -7.92 13.14
N VAL A 75 12.66 -8.79 14.15
CA VAL A 75 11.44 -9.11 14.90
C VAL A 75 10.87 -7.87 15.58
N ALA A 76 11.72 -7.09 16.26
CA ALA A 76 11.27 -5.86 16.92
C ALA A 76 10.69 -4.85 15.92
N ALA A 77 11.36 -4.63 14.78
CA ALA A 77 10.93 -3.70 13.75
C ALA A 77 9.64 -4.15 13.06
N MET A 78 9.52 -5.43 12.69
CA MET A 78 8.31 -5.96 12.08
C MET A 78 7.13 -5.95 13.06
N ARG A 79 7.33 -6.33 14.33
CA ARG A 79 6.28 -6.25 15.35
C ARG A 79 5.75 -4.84 15.53
N GLU A 80 6.65 -3.86 15.59
CA GLU A 80 6.27 -2.44 15.67
C GLU A 80 5.46 -2.02 14.44
N ARG A 81 6.04 -2.17 13.25
CA ARG A 81 5.44 -1.66 12.02
C ARG A 81 4.12 -2.33 11.68
N LEU A 82 4.06 -3.67 11.75
CA LEU A 82 2.87 -4.44 11.42
C LEU A 82 1.81 -4.35 12.52
N GLY A 83 2.23 -4.26 13.78
CA GLY A 83 1.32 -4.00 14.89
C GLY A 83 0.57 -2.68 14.71
N VAL A 84 1.29 -1.59 14.39
CA VAL A 84 0.67 -0.28 14.11
C VAL A 84 -0.31 -0.36 12.93
N LEU A 85 0.05 -1.06 11.85
CA LEU A 85 -0.83 -1.25 10.69
C LEU A 85 -2.15 -1.93 11.11
N VAL A 86 -2.06 -3.01 11.87
CA VAL A 86 -3.23 -3.74 12.38
C VAL A 86 -4.05 -2.87 13.33
N ASP A 87 -3.42 -2.15 14.26
CA ASP A 87 -4.11 -1.28 15.21
C ASP A 87 -4.87 -0.14 14.49
N MET A 88 -4.26 0.46 13.46
CA MET A 88 -4.92 1.47 12.62
C MET A 88 -6.14 0.89 11.91
N HIS A 89 -6.03 -0.33 11.37
CA HIS A 89 -7.13 -1.00 10.70
C HIS A 89 -8.26 -1.39 11.65
N ASP A 90 -7.94 -1.94 12.82
CA ASP A 90 -8.93 -2.31 13.84
C ASP A 90 -9.67 -1.06 14.39
N ALA A 91 -8.97 0.07 14.46
CA ALA A 91 -9.57 1.37 14.74
C ALA A 91 -10.34 1.97 13.55
N GLY A 92 -10.21 1.37 12.35
CA GLY A 92 -10.78 1.79 11.07
C GLY A 92 -10.34 3.19 10.64
N LEU A 93 -9.06 3.51 10.84
CA LEU A 93 -8.45 4.80 10.53
C LEU A 93 -7.75 4.84 9.16
N ASP A 94 -7.56 3.68 8.54
CA ASP A 94 -6.94 3.48 7.22
C ASP A 94 -7.98 3.51 6.07
N LEU A 95 -9.22 3.12 6.35
CA LEU A 95 -10.28 3.06 5.34
C LEU A 95 -10.74 4.46 4.90
N GLY A 96 -10.56 4.77 3.62
CA GLY A 96 -11.00 6.04 3.05
C GLY A 96 -10.17 7.24 3.54
N GLU A 97 -8.89 7.03 3.83
CA GLU A 97 -7.98 8.12 4.18
C GLU A 97 -7.96 9.19 3.08
N LEU A 98 -8.13 10.46 3.46
CA LEU A 98 -8.04 11.59 2.55
C LEU A 98 -7.38 12.80 3.23
N ASN A 99 -6.27 13.25 2.65
CA ASN A 99 -5.60 14.48 3.01
C ASN A 99 -5.02 15.16 1.74
N VAL A 100 -4.26 16.23 1.91
CA VAL A 100 -3.72 17.06 0.81
C VAL A 100 -2.29 16.73 0.38
N ILE A 101 -1.65 15.77 1.04
CA ILE A 101 -0.22 15.49 0.86
C ILE A 101 0.07 14.04 0.50
N ALA A 102 -0.55 13.08 1.19
CA ALA A 102 -0.28 11.65 1.05
C ALA A 102 -1.55 10.85 1.35
N SER A 103 -2.32 10.54 0.31
CA SER A 103 -3.51 9.69 0.37
C SER A 103 -3.69 8.98 -0.97
N PRO A 104 -4.60 7.99 -1.08
CA PRO A 104 -4.82 7.25 -2.34
C PRO A 104 -5.06 8.14 -3.55
N LEU A 105 -5.66 9.32 -3.34
CA LEU A 105 -5.88 10.31 -4.40
C LEU A 105 -4.58 10.75 -5.07
N GLN A 106 -3.55 11.06 -4.29
CA GLN A 106 -2.26 11.52 -4.82
C GLN A 106 -1.43 10.33 -5.32
N THR A 107 -1.35 9.26 -4.52
CA THR A 107 -0.56 8.06 -4.86
C THR A 107 -0.95 7.45 -6.21
N MET A 108 -2.24 7.34 -6.53
CA MET A 108 -2.70 6.81 -7.83
C MET A 108 -2.21 7.63 -9.03
N ARG A 109 -1.86 8.91 -8.86
CA ARG A 109 -1.30 9.76 -9.91
C ARG A 109 0.22 9.81 -9.84
N ASP A 110 0.79 9.92 -8.66
CA ASP A 110 2.22 10.15 -8.46
C ASP A 110 3.08 8.93 -8.83
N VAL A 111 2.52 7.71 -8.74
CA VAL A 111 3.24 6.48 -9.15
C VAL A 111 3.75 6.52 -10.59
N PHE A 112 3.07 7.25 -11.48
CA PHE A 112 3.47 7.39 -12.89
C PHE A 112 4.73 8.24 -13.07
N ASP A 113 5.09 9.10 -12.11
CA ASP A 113 6.32 9.89 -12.15
C ASP A 113 7.57 9.03 -11.95
N LEU A 114 7.40 7.80 -11.46
CA LEU A 114 8.48 6.84 -11.20
C LEU A 114 8.64 5.79 -12.30
N MET A 115 7.80 5.82 -13.34
CA MET A 115 7.84 4.84 -14.41
C MET A 115 8.80 5.26 -15.52
N ALA A 116 9.51 4.28 -16.09
CA ALA A 116 10.28 4.49 -17.30
C ALA A 116 9.35 4.86 -18.48
N THR A 117 9.89 5.63 -19.43
CA THR A 117 9.18 6.04 -20.65
C THR A 117 10.13 6.08 -21.87
N ASP A 118 11.20 5.29 -21.83
CA ASP A 118 12.30 5.34 -22.81
C ASP A 118 12.01 4.48 -24.06
N THR A 119 11.23 3.40 -23.89
CA THR A 119 10.96 2.41 -24.93
C THR A 119 9.46 2.18 -25.17
N GLU A 120 9.12 1.53 -26.29
CA GLU A 120 7.74 1.14 -26.59
C GLU A 120 7.15 0.21 -25.51
N ASP A 121 7.96 -0.69 -24.96
CA ASP A 121 7.54 -1.61 -23.90
C ASP A 121 7.26 -0.87 -22.58
N ASP A 122 8.05 0.18 -22.27
CA ASP A 122 7.81 1.05 -21.12
C ASP A 122 6.45 1.76 -21.25
N TRP A 123 6.18 2.34 -22.42
CA TRP A 123 4.90 2.98 -22.72
C TRP A 123 3.73 1.99 -22.71
N ALA A 124 3.93 0.75 -23.15
CA ALA A 124 2.91 -0.28 -23.07
C ALA A 124 2.57 -0.62 -21.61
N THR A 125 3.58 -0.70 -20.73
CA THR A 125 3.40 -0.93 -19.29
C THR A 125 2.70 0.24 -18.61
N PHE A 126 3.11 1.48 -18.94
CA PHE A 126 2.44 2.71 -18.52
C PHE A 126 0.95 2.68 -18.90
N GLY A 127 0.63 2.33 -20.14
CA GLY A 127 -0.73 2.23 -20.64
C GLY A 127 -1.56 1.18 -19.89
N ARG A 128 -0.98 0.00 -19.60
CA ARG A 128 -1.66 -1.05 -18.79
C ARG A 128 -1.99 -0.54 -17.39
N ARG A 129 -1.03 0.09 -16.70
CA ARG A 129 -1.25 0.68 -15.36
C ARG A 129 -2.33 1.76 -15.38
N LEU A 130 -2.25 2.68 -16.34
CA LEU A 130 -3.21 3.77 -16.50
C LEU A 130 -4.63 3.25 -16.72
N SER A 131 -4.79 2.14 -17.45
CA SER A 131 -6.09 1.53 -17.71
C SER A 131 -6.80 1.02 -16.45
N GLN A 132 -6.08 0.78 -15.35
CA GLN A 132 -6.66 0.33 -14.07
C GLN A 132 -7.28 1.47 -13.25
N ILE A 133 -6.88 2.73 -13.49
CA ILE A 133 -7.27 3.88 -12.67
C ILE A 133 -8.79 4.01 -12.47
N PRO A 134 -9.65 3.89 -13.50
CA PRO A 134 -11.10 4.03 -13.31
C PRO A 134 -11.67 3.03 -12.29
N GLN A 135 -11.22 1.77 -12.34
CA GLN A 135 -11.66 0.75 -11.39
C GLN A 135 -11.16 1.03 -9.97
N ARG A 136 -9.89 1.42 -9.83
CA ARG A 136 -9.27 1.68 -8.52
C ARG A 136 -9.82 2.94 -7.86
N VAL A 137 -10.13 3.97 -8.63
CA VAL A 137 -10.86 5.16 -8.16
C VAL A 137 -12.27 4.80 -7.70
N ALA A 138 -12.98 3.91 -8.39
CA ALA A 138 -14.29 3.44 -7.95
C ALA A 138 -14.22 2.72 -6.60
N GLY A 139 -13.25 1.82 -6.42
CA GLY A 139 -13.00 1.14 -5.15
C GLY A 139 -12.64 2.10 -4.02
N TYR A 140 -11.76 3.08 -4.28
CA TYR A 140 -11.44 4.12 -3.30
C TYR A 140 -12.66 4.97 -2.92
N ALA A 141 -13.54 5.27 -3.87
CA ALA A 141 -14.80 5.95 -3.58
C ALA A 141 -15.72 5.11 -2.68
N ASP A 142 -15.73 3.79 -2.82
CA ASP A 142 -16.45 2.89 -1.91
C ASP A 142 -15.85 2.90 -0.51
N ALA A 143 -14.52 2.93 -0.37
CA ALA A 143 -13.86 3.10 0.92
C ALA A 143 -14.22 4.43 1.60
N LEU A 144 -14.21 5.54 0.86
CA LEU A 144 -14.64 6.85 1.36
C LEU A 144 -16.11 6.85 1.82
N ARG A 145 -17.01 6.21 1.05
CA ARG A 145 -18.43 6.07 1.42
C ARG A 145 -18.62 5.21 2.66
N ALA A 146 -17.88 4.11 2.76
CA ALA A 146 -17.91 3.22 3.92
C ALA A 146 -17.42 3.95 5.19
N GLY A 147 -16.27 4.63 5.12
CA GLY A 147 -15.74 5.45 6.21
C GLY A 147 -16.71 6.54 6.64
N ALA A 148 -17.31 7.25 5.69
CA ALA A 148 -18.32 8.27 5.99
C ALA A 148 -19.57 7.68 6.67
N SER A 149 -20.07 6.53 6.18
CA SER A 149 -21.25 5.85 6.75
C SER A 149 -20.99 5.33 8.17
N ALA A 150 -19.73 5.01 8.49
CA ALA A 150 -19.28 4.62 9.83
C ALA A 150 -18.99 5.82 10.76
N GLY A 151 -19.29 7.06 10.34
CA GLY A 151 -19.05 8.27 11.14
C GLY A 151 -17.60 8.76 11.14
N ARG A 152 -16.77 8.25 10.22
CA ARG A 152 -15.33 8.59 10.07
C ARG A 152 -15.04 9.38 8.79
N ALA A 153 -15.98 10.24 8.40
CA ALA A 153 -15.80 11.06 7.18
C ALA A 153 -14.56 11.97 7.29
N PRO A 154 -13.77 12.13 6.22
CA PRO A 154 -12.69 13.09 6.20
C PRO A 154 -13.18 14.51 6.48
N ALA A 155 -12.32 15.33 7.09
CA ALA A 155 -12.67 16.73 7.36
C ALA A 155 -13.03 17.46 6.05
N ALA A 156 -14.12 18.23 6.05
CA ALA A 156 -14.63 18.91 4.85
C ALA A 156 -13.58 19.80 4.15
N ARG A 157 -12.59 20.31 4.89
CA ARG A 157 -11.45 21.04 4.30
C ARG A 157 -10.59 20.15 3.38
N GLN A 158 -10.33 18.91 3.78
CA GLN A 158 -9.55 17.95 3.01
C GLN A 158 -10.34 17.52 1.76
N VAL A 159 -11.64 17.24 1.92
CA VAL A 159 -12.52 16.91 0.79
C VAL A 159 -12.50 17.98 -0.29
N ARG A 160 -12.69 19.26 0.08
CA ARG A 160 -12.67 20.37 -0.90
C ARG A 160 -11.32 20.50 -1.61
N ARG A 161 -10.21 20.28 -0.89
CA ARG A 161 -8.86 20.33 -1.48
C ARG A 161 -8.58 19.12 -2.38
N GLY A 162 -9.03 17.93 -1.99
CA GLY A 162 -8.95 16.73 -2.83
C GLY A 162 -9.72 16.92 -4.14
N ILE A 163 -10.94 17.48 -4.09
CA ILE A 163 -11.71 17.84 -5.30
C ILE A 163 -10.92 18.81 -6.19
N GLN A 164 -10.30 19.83 -5.60
CA GLN A 164 -9.48 20.79 -6.35
C GLN A 164 -8.29 20.10 -7.04
N GLN A 165 -7.56 19.25 -6.33
CA GLN A 165 -6.42 18.50 -6.88
C GLN A 165 -6.84 17.52 -7.98
N ALA A 166 -7.93 16.77 -7.77
CA ALA A 166 -8.49 15.88 -8.77
C ALA A 166 -8.88 16.64 -10.05
N GLY A 167 -9.48 17.82 -9.90
CA GLY A 167 -9.80 18.71 -11.02
C GLY A 167 -8.57 19.24 -11.74
N GLN A 168 -7.46 19.50 -11.04
CA GLN A 168 -6.20 19.89 -11.67
C GLN A 168 -5.62 18.75 -12.50
N ASN A 169 -5.59 17.53 -11.94
CA ASN A 169 -5.08 16.35 -12.63
C ASN A 169 -5.85 16.03 -13.92
N ALA A 170 -7.17 16.25 -13.94
CA ALA A 170 -8.00 16.03 -15.13
C ALA A 170 -7.78 17.05 -16.26
N ASN A 171 -7.12 18.18 -15.96
CA ASN A 171 -6.85 19.26 -16.92
C ASN A 171 -5.38 19.35 -17.34
N LEU A 172 -4.53 18.42 -16.86
CA LEU A 172 -3.16 18.22 -17.35
C LEU A 172 -3.19 17.40 -18.65
#